data_AF-A0A922MH71-F1
#
_entry.id   AF-A0A922MH71-F1
#
_cell.length_a   1.000
_cell.length_b   1.000
_cell.length_c   1.000
_cell.angle_alpha   90.00
_cell.angle_beta   90.00
_cell.angle_gamma   90.00
#
_symmetry.space_group_name_H-M   'P 1'
#
loop_
_entity.id
_entity.type
_entity.pdbx_description
1 polymer ?
#
loop_
_entity_poly.entity_id
_entity_poly.type
_entity_poly.pdbx_seq_one_letter_code
_entity_poly.pdbx_strand_id
1 'polypeptide(L)'
;MSLILCIAGFVIILTIYHLLWKDPAPILGIYSVPGKWYYVKYVLFGILYYVRKAFDAVFFISANSEKDKGVYVIAGCERRPLGMCNGLFYIGVTSEKGLLCSKKIPDTVLFGAEIGEFGAEGIKIIPVTPMVKWTISYKGQMWYDSGFLYQPKVPKRSKQDGGSGFLRRMECDLQFGSLKCKFKIENESFEYTLPSFRDHSFGQKRDWTLMHRYAFHHIFLENGSNISVGVVCQPSTASILELGQIALPNGEVLPIKWVDLKLYQHGESGTAPRDYAFTFAAGDEEYTVQVLVEYESIHYVSSDWDARMVERFCKFVVNNIPGRGVSEFHYRHKDGRPESVAKDDPEWYRKMCHKI
;
A
#
# COMPACT_ATOMS: atom_id res chain seq x y z
N MET A 1 -23.48 42.39 42.26
CA MET A 1 -23.44 41.85 40.89
C MET A 1 -23.73 40.36 40.99
N SER A 2 -24.85 39.89 40.42
CA SER A 2 -25.27 38.49 40.58
C SER A 2 -24.25 37.53 39.96
N LEU A 3 -23.88 36.47 40.66
CA LEU A 3 -22.99 35.40 40.17
C LEU A 3 -23.43 34.88 38.79
N ILE A 4 -24.73 34.88 38.51
CA ILE A 4 -25.33 34.49 37.23
C ILE A 4 -24.88 35.42 36.09
N LEU A 5 -24.80 36.74 36.32
CA LEU A 5 -24.33 37.70 35.32
C LEU A 5 -22.83 37.54 35.03
N CYS A 6 -22.04 37.21 36.06
CA CYS A 6 -20.60 36.92 35.88
C CYS A 6 -20.39 35.64 35.06
N ILE A 7 -21.16 34.58 35.34
CA ILE A 7 -21.10 33.32 34.60
C ILE A 7 -21.57 33.53 33.15
N ALA A 8 -22.69 34.22 32.94
CA ALA A 8 -23.20 34.51 31.60
C ALA A 8 -22.21 35.36 30.79
N GLY A 9 -21.65 36.41 31.38
CA GLY A 9 -20.62 37.24 30.74
C GLY A 9 -19.37 36.45 30.38
N PHE A 10 -18.91 35.56 31.27
CA PHE A 10 -17.77 34.68 31.02
C PHE A 10 -18.02 33.69 29.86
N VAL A 11 -19.21 33.07 29.82
CA VAL A 11 -19.60 32.17 28.72
C VAL A 11 -19.69 32.91 27.38
N ILE A 12 -20.25 34.12 27.36
CA ILE A 12 -20.31 34.96 26.16
C ILE A 12 -18.90 35.31 25.68
N ILE A 13 -18.00 35.73 26.58
CA ILE A 13 -16.61 36.04 26.24
C ILE A 13 -15.90 34.80 25.68
N LEU A 14 -16.05 33.64 26.32
CA LEU A 14 -15.47 32.39 25.82
C LEU A 14 -16.02 31.99 24.44
N THR A 15 -17.32 32.19 24.22
CA THR A 15 -17.96 31.87 22.93
C THR A 15 -17.50 32.83 21.84
N ILE A 16 -17.45 34.14 22.12
CA ILE A 16 -16.91 35.13 21.20
C ILE A 16 -15.43 34.83 20.91
N TYR A 17 -14.62 34.58 21.93
CA TYR A 17 -13.22 34.21 21.79
C TYR A 17 -13.04 32.96 20.92
N HIS A 18 -13.84 31.92 21.15
CA HIS A 18 -13.85 30.70 20.35
C HIS A 18 -14.30 30.96 18.90
N LEU A 19 -15.32 31.79 18.69
CA LEU A 19 -15.79 32.16 17.35
C LEU A 19 -14.77 33.00 16.57
N LEU A 20 -14.06 33.90 17.25
CA LEU A 20 -13.02 34.75 16.66
C LEU A 20 -11.67 34.05 16.48
N TRP A 21 -11.43 32.93 17.18
CA TRP A 21 -10.23 32.12 16.98
C TRP A 21 -10.21 31.59 15.54
N LYS A 22 -9.19 31.98 14.78
CA LYS A 22 -8.98 31.51 13.40
C LYS A 22 -8.33 30.15 13.40
N ASP A 23 -8.87 29.24 12.58
CA ASP A 23 -8.21 27.95 12.41
C ASP A 23 -6.79 28.18 11.84
N PRO A 24 -5.80 27.40 12.30
CA PRO A 24 -4.44 27.46 11.78
C PRO A 24 -4.42 27.14 10.28
N ALA A 25 -3.49 27.78 9.57
CA ALA A 25 -3.30 27.50 8.14
C ALA A 25 -2.84 26.05 7.92
N PRO A 26 -3.34 25.37 6.87
CA PRO A 26 -2.85 24.04 6.51
C PRO A 26 -1.36 24.07 6.14
N ILE A 27 -0.61 23.04 6.55
CA ILE A 27 0.79 22.86 6.15
C ILE A 27 0.80 22.62 4.63
N LEU A 28 1.60 23.42 3.91
CA LEU A 28 1.67 23.44 2.44
C LEU A 28 0.32 23.67 1.73
N GLY A 29 -0.68 24.20 2.43
CA GLY A 29 -2.03 24.39 1.87
C GLY A 29 -2.83 23.08 1.70
N ILE A 30 -2.32 21.94 2.19
CA ILE A 30 -2.89 20.61 1.96
C ILE A 30 -3.23 19.91 3.30
N TYR A 31 -2.30 19.96 4.25
CA TYR A 31 -2.40 19.22 5.49
C TYR A 31 -3.02 20.09 6.58
N SER A 32 -4.34 19.98 6.76
CA SER A 32 -5.06 20.66 7.84
C SER A 32 -4.53 20.19 9.19
N VAL A 33 -4.33 21.12 10.12
CA VAL A 33 -3.95 20.82 11.51
C VAL A 33 -5.15 21.04 12.44
N PRO A 34 -5.19 20.44 13.64
CA PRO A 34 -6.33 20.56 14.55
C PRO A 34 -6.73 22.01 14.81
N GLY A 35 -7.92 22.36 14.34
CA GLY A 35 -8.57 23.65 14.59
C GLY A 35 -9.64 23.55 15.67
N LYS A 36 -10.38 24.62 15.88
CA LYS A 36 -11.37 24.72 16.97
C LYS A 36 -12.53 23.72 16.85
N TRP A 37 -12.83 23.27 15.63
CA TRP A 37 -13.88 22.30 15.32
C TRP A 37 -13.39 20.85 15.22
N TYR A 38 -12.12 20.59 15.57
CA TYR A 38 -11.49 19.29 15.37
C TYR A 38 -12.30 18.13 15.94
N TYR A 39 -12.65 18.18 17.23
CA TYR A 39 -13.36 17.07 17.89
C TYR A 39 -14.77 16.83 17.36
N VAL A 40 -15.47 17.89 16.92
CA VAL A 40 -16.78 17.76 16.28
C VAL A 40 -16.64 17.05 14.93
N LYS A 41 -15.68 17.48 14.11
CA LYS A 41 -15.36 16.82 12.84
C LYS A 41 -14.95 15.36 13.07
N TYR A 42 -14.12 15.11 14.09
CA TYR A 42 -13.64 13.77 14.46
C TYR A 42 -14.80 12.81 14.73
N VAL A 43 -15.78 13.20 15.55
CA VAL A 43 -16.96 12.36 15.85
C VAL A 43 -17.80 12.10 14.59
N LEU A 44 -18.07 13.14 13.80
CA LEU A 44 -18.85 13.00 12.56
C LEU A 44 -18.16 12.09 11.55
N PHE A 45 -16.84 12.22 11.40
CA PHE A 45 -16.06 11.33 10.54
C PHE A 45 -15.99 9.90 11.07
N GLY A 46 -15.92 9.70 12.38
CA GLY A 46 -16.05 8.39 13.00
C GLY A 46 -17.35 7.69 12.55
N ILE A 47 -18.48 8.39 12.61
CA ILE A 47 -19.78 7.87 12.15
C ILE A 47 -19.75 7.55 10.65
N LEU A 48 -19.25 8.48 9.82
CA LEU A 48 -19.15 8.25 8.37
C LEU A 48 -18.25 7.06 8.03
N TYR A 49 -17.16 6.86 8.76
CA TYR A 49 -16.27 5.72 8.58
C TYR A 49 -17.00 4.39 8.80
N TYR A 50 -17.77 4.27 9.88
CA TYR A 50 -18.53 3.05 10.17
C TYR A 50 -19.67 2.77 9.18
N VAL A 51 -20.18 3.79 8.47
CA VAL A 51 -21.29 3.66 7.51
C VAL A 51 -20.80 3.45 6.07
N ARG A 52 -19.52 3.75 5.77
CA ARG A 52 -18.98 3.78 4.41
C ARG A 52 -18.45 2.40 3.99
N LYS A 53 -18.78 2.00 2.75
CA LYS A 53 -18.39 0.73 2.10
C LYS A 53 -17.51 1.04 0.87
N ALA A 54 -16.40 0.33 0.60
CA ALA A 54 -15.39 0.68 -0.43
C ALA A 54 -14.79 -0.46 -1.31
N PHE A 55 -15.12 -0.65 -2.62
CA PHE A 55 -14.61 -1.62 -3.67
C PHE A 55 -13.85 -2.93 -3.29
N ASP A 56 -13.96 -4.03 -4.04
CA ASP A 56 -13.29 -5.31 -3.66
C ASP A 56 -11.87 -5.52 -4.24
N ALA A 57 -10.86 -5.44 -3.38
CA ALA A 57 -9.45 -5.68 -3.71
C ALA A 57 -8.73 -6.52 -2.66
N VAL A 58 -7.90 -7.46 -3.12
CA VAL A 58 -7.02 -8.27 -2.27
C VAL A 58 -5.57 -8.01 -2.63
N PHE A 59 -4.74 -7.89 -1.60
CA PHE A 59 -3.30 -7.68 -1.73
C PHE A 59 -2.56 -8.60 -0.77
N PHE A 60 -1.48 -9.21 -1.23
CA PHE A 60 -0.65 -10.13 -0.47
C PHE A 60 0.78 -9.65 -0.54
N ILE A 61 1.39 -9.51 0.63
CA ILE A 61 2.76 -9.03 0.79
C ILE A 61 3.47 -10.05 1.64
N SER A 62 4.55 -10.63 1.14
CA SER A 62 5.35 -11.57 1.89
C SER A 62 6.82 -11.25 1.71
N ALA A 63 7.57 -11.25 2.81
CA ALA A 63 9.00 -11.01 2.76
C ALA A 63 9.72 -11.80 3.85
N ASN A 64 10.92 -12.28 3.56
CA ASN A 64 11.82 -12.83 4.57
C ASN A 64 13.28 -12.61 4.18
N SER A 65 14.18 -12.89 5.12
CA SER A 65 15.60 -13.09 4.89
C SER A 65 15.92 -14.58 4.82
N GLU A 66 16.69 -15.01 3.83
CA GLU A 66 17.39 -16.29 3.82
C GLU A 66 18.88 -16.05 3.58
N LYS A 67 19.74 -16.43 4.56
CA LYS A 67 21.19 -16.20 4.50
C LYS A 67 21.55 -14.73 4.15
N ASP A 68 20.91 -13.80 4.85
CA ASP A 68 20.98 -12.34 4.64
C ASP A 68 20.46 -11.81 3.30
N LYS A 69 19.88 -12.67 2.46
CA LYS A 69 19.25 -12.30 1.18
C LYS A 69 17.74 -12.16 1.35
N GLY A 70 17.17 -11.09 0.82
CA GLY A 70 15.74 -10.86 0.78
C GLY A 70 15.04 -11.71 -0.24
N VAL A 71 13.94 -12.30 0.18
CA VAL A 71 12.94 -12.92 -0.68
C VAL A 71 11.65 -12.13 -0.50
N TYR A 72 11.09 -11.66 -1.61
CA TYR A 72 9.88 -10.85 -1.65
C TYR A 72 8.89 -11.47 -2.62
N VAL A 73 7.62 -11.58 -2.22
CA VAL A 73 6.53 -11.94 -3.11
C VAL A 73 5.35 -11.03 -2.82
N ILE A 74 4.93 -10.28 -3.84
CA ILE A 74 3.79 -9.38 -3.75
C ILE A 74 2.81 -9.72 -4.86
N ALA A 75 1.53 -9.81 -4.53
CA ALA A 75 0.46 -10.07 -5.48
C ALA A 75 -0.78 -9.26 -5.14
N GLY A 76 -1.32 -8.55 -6.11
CA GLY A 76 -2.49 -7.71 -5.94
C GLY A 76 -3.51 -7.91 -7.03
N CYS A 77 -4.79 -7.89 -6.67
CA CYS A 77 -5.88 -7.84 -7.63
C CYS A 77 -7.08 -7.07 -7.06
N GLU A 78 -7.48 -6.01 -7.74
CA GLU A 78 -8.73 -5.29 -7.53
C GLU A 78 -9.71 -5.64 -8.65
N ARG A 79 -10.88 -6.17 -8.29
CA ARG A 79 -11.91 -6.51 -9.28
C ARG A 79 -12.56 -5.24 -9.82
N ARG A 80 -12.76 -5.20 -11.14
CA ARG A 80 -13.46 -4.13 -11.82
C ARG A 80 -14.62 -4.70 -12.66
N PRO A 81 -15.63 -3.89 -12.99
CA PRO A 81 -16.69 -4.30 -13.91
C PRO A 81 -16.13 -4.76 -15.27
N LEU A 82 -16.96 -5.48 -16.04
CA LEU A 82 -16.66 -5.88 -17.43
C LEU A 82 -15.43 -6.78 -17.61
N GLY A 83 -15.16 -7.66 -16.63
CA GLY A 83 -14.04 -8.60 -16.73
C GLY A 83 -12.67 -7.92 -16.73
N MET A 84 -12.58 -6.77 -16.08
CA MET A 84 -11.32 -6.07 -15.84
C MET A 84 -10.83 -6.31 -14.43
N CYS A 85 -9.53 -6.20 -14.23
CA CYS A 85 -8.98 -6.00 -12.90
C CYS A 85 -7.81 -5.02 -12.93
N ASN A 86 -7.53 -4.38 -11.80
CA ASN A 86 -6.21 -3.81 -11.58
C ASN A 86 -5.36 -4.88 -10.90
N GLY A 87 -4.31 -5.37 -11.55
CA GLY A 87 -3.50 -6.46 -11.03
C GLY A 87 -2.00 -6.18 -11.11
N LEU A 88 -1.27 -6.71 -10.16
CA LEU A 88 0.19 -6.64 -10.13
C LEU A 88 0.80 -7.90 -9.49
N PHE A 89 2.03 -8.18 -9.87
CA PHE A 89 2.78 -9.30 -9.33
C PHE A 89 4.27 -8.98 -9.30
N TYR A 90 4.92 -9.17 -8.15
CA TYR A 90 6.36 -8.98 -7.97
C TYR A 90 7.00 -10.20 -7.30
N ILE A 91 8.22 -10.52 -7.73
CA ILE A 91 9.11 -11.47 -7.05
C ILE A 91 10.48 -10.82 -6.92
N GLY A 92 10.98 -10.70 -5.71
CA GLY A 92 12.35 -10.28 -5.45
C GLY A 92 13.16 -11.41 -4.84
N VAL A 93 14.31 -11.74 -5.42
CA VAL A 93 15.34 -12.56 -4.77
C VAL A 93 16.63 -11.77 -4.80
N THR A 94 16.84 -10.98 -3.74
CA THR A 94 17.93 -10.00 -3.69
C THR A 94 19.27 -10.73 -3.74
N SER A 95 20.23 -10.17 -4.47
CA SER A 95 21.60 -10.70 -4.74
C SER A 95 21.72 -11.87 -5.72
N GLU A 96 20.63 -12.54 -6.11
CA GLU A 96 20.70 -13.66 -7.08
C GLU A 96 20.05 -13.31 -8.41
N LYS A 97 18.79 -12.87 -8.38
CA LYS A 97 17.99 -12.58 -9.57
C LYS A 97 17.50 -11.13 -9.62
N GLY A 98 17.55 -10.39 -8.52
CA GLY A 98 17.04 -9.03 -8.45
C GLY A 98 15.51 -9.01 -8.31
N LEU A 99 14.88 -7.95 -8.80
CA LEU A 99 13.43 -7.76 -8.75
C LEU A 99 12.81 -8.07 -10.10
N LEU A 100 11.77 -8.90 -10.12
CA LEU A 100 10.94 -9.20 -11.27
C LEU A 100 9.53 -8.67 -11.06
N CYS A 101 8.93 -8.14 -12.12
CA CYS A 101 7.54 -7.69 -12.13
C CYS A 101 6.76 -8.32 -13.29
N SER A 102 5.43 -8.38 -13.16
CA SER A 102 4.56 -8.80 -14.26
C SER A 102 4.73 -7.87 -15.46
N LYS A 103 4.69 -8.44 -16.67
CA LYS A 103 4.96 -7.73 -17.94
C LYS A 103 4.16 -6.45 -18.17
N LYS A 104 2.99 -6.31 -17.55
CA LYS A 104 2.12 -5.14 -17.72
C LYS A 104 2.62 -3.91 -16.97
N ILE A 105 3.40 -4.10 -15.90
CA ILE A 105 3.97 -3.01 -15.09
C ILE A 105 4.78 -2.05 -16.00
N PRO A 106 4.56 -0.72 -15.90
CA PRO A 106 3.93 0.00 -14.79
C PRO A 106 2.39 0.12 -14.85
N ASP A 107 1.75 -0.39 -15.91
CA ASP A 107 0.29 -0.41 -16.00
C ASP A 107 -0.29 -1.58 -15.20
N THR A 108 -1.40 -1.34 -14.51
CA THR A 108 -2.10 -2.40 -13.75
C THR A 108 -3.44 -2.78 -14.36
N VAL A 109 -3.92 -2.08 -15.40
CA VAL A 109 -5.19 -2.41 -16.05
C VAL A 109 -5.05 -3.71 -16.85
N LEU A 110 -5.70 -4.78 -16.37
CA LEU A 110 -5.69 -6.11 -16.98
C LEU A 110 -7.07 -6.45 -17.53
N PHE A 111 -7.08 -7.19 -18.64
CA PHE A 111 -8.30 -7.60 -19.34
C PHE A 111 -8.49 -9.12 -19.37
N GLY A 112 -9.75 -9.55 -19.46
CA GLY A 112 -10.10 -10.96 -19.62
C GLY A 112 -10.25 -11.71 -18.29
N ALA A 113 -10.54 -11.00 -17.20
CA ALA A 113 -10.98 -11.63 -15.97
C ALA A 113 -12.38 -12.23 -16.16
N GLU A 114 -12.61 -13.41 -15.59
CA GLU A 114 -13.98 -13.91 -15.41
C GLU A 114 -14.72 -12.98 -14.42
N ILE A 115 -16.03 -12.79 -14.64
CA ILE A 115 -16.81 -11.87 -13.83
C ILE A 115 -16.80 -12.32 -12.37
N GLY A 116 -16.26 -11.48 -11.49
CA GLY A 116 -16.16 -11.78 -10.06
C GLY A 116 -14.93 -12.61 -9.68
N GLU A 117 -14.05 -12.99 -10.60
CA GLU A 117 -12.78 -13.62 -10.24
C GLU A 117 -11.69 -12.57 -9.98
N PHE A 118 -10.74 -12.89 -9.10
CA PHE A 118 -9.53 -12.08 -8.91
C PHE A 118 -8.43 -12.61 -9.83
N GLY A 119 -8.39 -12.15 -11.08
CA GLY A 119 -7.30 -12.55 -11.96
C GLY A 119 -7.53 -12.26 -13.43
N ALA A 120 -6.47 -11.83 -14.11
CA ALA A 120 -6.38 -11.67 -15.55
C ALA A 120 -4.89 -11.70 -15.95
N GLU A 121 -4.62 -11.87 -17.25
CA GLU A 121 -3.26 -11.80 -17.83
C GLU A 121 -2.20 -12.63 -17.06
N GLY A 122 -2.60 -13.83 -16.63
CA GLY A 122 -1.73 -14.79 -15.94
C GLY A 122 -1.81 -14.75 -14.42
N ILE A 123 -2.35 -13.69 -13.82
CA ILE A 123 -2.63 -13.62 -12.37
C ILE A 123 -3.93 -14.38 -12.11
N LYS A 124 -3.94 -15.24 -11.07
CA LYS A 124 -5.16 -15.82 -10.51
C LYS A 124 -5.05 -15.95 -9.00
N ILE A 125 -6.03 -15.38 -8.29
CA ILE A 125 -6.18 -15.36 -6.83
C ILE A 125 -7.55 -15.95 -6.48
N ILE A 126 -7.57 -16.99 -5.66
CA ILE A 126 -8.78 -17.74 -5.36
C ILE A 126 -8.93 -17.89 -3.84
N PRO A 127 -10.06 -17.50 -3.24
CA PRO A 127 -10.35 -17.86 -1.86
C PRO A 127 -10.64 -19.37 -1.79
N VAL A 128 -9.80 -20.13 -1.08
CA VAL A 128 -10.03 -21.55 -0.78
C VAL A 128 -10.97 -21.67 0.41
N THR A 129 -10.73 -20.86 1.44
CA THR A 129 -11.61 -20.70 2.60
C THR A 129 -11.81 -19.20 2.81
N PRO A 130 -13.04 -18.68 2.71
CA PRO A 130 -13.30 -17.24 2.79
C PRO A 130 -12.61 -16.61 3.99
N MET A 131 -11.86 -15.52 3.75
CA MET A 131 -11.13 -14.75 4.76
C MET A 131 -10.06 -15.51 5.57
N VAL A 132 -9.90 -16.80 5.32
CA VAL A 132 -8.88 -17.62 5.97
C VAL A 132 -7.82 -17.90 4.94
N LYS A 133 -8.09 -18.79 3.98
CA LYS A 133 -7.09 -19.40 3.12
C LYS A 133 -7.26 -19.02 1.66
N TRP A 134 -6.17 -18.66 1.00
CA TRP A 134 -6.17 -18.25 -0.40
C TRP A 134 -5.25 -19.12 -1.26
N THR A 135 -5.40 -19.07 -2.58
CA THR A 135 -4.46 -19.60 -3.56
C THR A 135 -4.08 -18.50 -4.53
N ILE A 136 -2.79 -18.18 -4.63
CA ILE A 136 -2.27 -17.23 -5.62
C ILE A 136 -1.45 -18.02 -6.66
N SER A 137 -1.58 -17.64 -7.92
CA SER A 137 -0.79 -18.20 -9.02
C SER A 137 -0.50 -17.12 -10.05
N TYR A 138 0.67 -17.26 -10.68
CA TYR A 138 1.07 -16.42 -11.80
C TYR A 138 1.64 -17.29 -12.92
N LYS A 139 1.15 -17.07 -14.14
CA LYS A 139 1.64 -17.71 -15.36
C LYS A 139 1.83 -16.67 -16.45
N GLY A 140 3.07 -16.23 -16.63
CA GLY A 140 3.40 -15.24 -17.65
C GLY A 140 4.89 -14.96 -17.74
N GLN A 141 5.27 -14.15 -18.72
CA GLN A 141 6.62 -13.57 -18.79
C GLN A 141 6.74 -12.48 -17.72
N MET A 142 7.87 -12.43 -17.04
CA MET A 142 8.22 -11.35 -16.12
C MET A 142 9.41 -10.58 -16.65
N TRP A 143 9.52 -9.30 -16.31
CA TRP A 143 10.66 -8.47 -16.66
C TRP A 143 11.48 -8.20 -15.41
N TYR A 144 12.81 -8.14 -15.58
CA TYR A 144 13.66 -7.60 -14.55
C TYR A 144 13.36 -6.11 -14.41
N ASP A 145 12.88 -5.72 -13.23
CA ASP A 145 12.82 -4.33 -12.86
C ASP A 145 14.23 -3.92 -12.47
N SER A 146 14.84 -3.06 -13.28
CA SER A 146 16.18 -2.53 -13.04
C SER A 146 16.17 -1.47 -11.93
N GLY A 147 15.45 -1.74 -10.83
CA GLY A 147 15.31 -0.85 -9.68
C GLY A 147 16.66 -0.20 -9.36
N PHE A 148 16.65 1.11 -9.10
CA PHE A 148 17.81 2.00 -9.17
C PHE A 148 19.06 1.58 -8.35
N LEU A 149 18.98 0.58 -7.48
CA LEU A 149 20.02 0.22 -6.50
C LEU A 149 20.62 -1.19 -6.61
N TYR A 150 20.43 -1.90 -7.73
CA TYR A 150 21.37 -2.97 -8.10
C TYR A 150 21.74 -2.81 -9.57
N GLN A 151 22.96 -2.31 -9.81
CA GLN A 151 23.64 -2.54 -11.09
C GLN A 151 24.58 -3.73 -10.93
N PRO A 152 24.10 -4.99 -11.06
CA PRO A 152 24.98 -5.95 -11.71
C PRO A 152 25.19 -5.42 -13.14
N LYS A 153 26.20 -5.92 -13.85
CA LYS A 153 26.48 -5.58 -15.25
C LYS A 153 25.35 -6.06 -16.20
N VAL A 154 24.12 -5.66 -15.96
CA VAL A 154 22.92 -5.95 -16.73
C VAL A 154 22.51 -4.64 -17.41
N PRO A 155 22.39 -4.60 -18.74
CA PRO A 155 22.15 -3.35 -19.45
C PRO A 155 20.84 -2.69 -19.02
N LYS A 156 20.83 -1.35 -18.96
CA LYS A 156 19.62 -0.52 -18.93
C LYS A 156 18.57 -1.10 -19.90
N ARG A 157 17.41 -1.52 -19.37
CA ARG A 157 16.24 -1.99 -20.16
C ARG A 157 16.65 -2.68 -21.47
N SER A 158 17.46 -3.74 -21.41
CA SER A 158 17.57 -4.61 -22.58
C SER A 158 16.28 -5.42 -22.66
N LYS A 159 15.66 -5.47 -23.84
CA LYS A 159 14.70 -6.50 -24.24
C LYS A 159 15.41 -7.87 -24.23
N GLN A 160 15.84 -8.34 -23.07
CA GLN A 160 16.11 -9.76 -22.88
C GLN A 160 14.75 -10.37 -22.57
N ASP A 161 14.34 -11.31 -23.41
CA ASP A 161 13.16 -12.13 -23.20
C ASP A 161 13.32 -12.86 -21.85
N GLY A 162 12.80 -12.21 -20.80
CA GLY A 162 12.89 -12.66 -19.41
C GLY A 162 12.18 -13.99 -19.22
N GLY A 163 12.80 -14.85 -18.41
CA GLY A 163 12.40 -16.23 -18.19
C GLY A 163 10.92 -16.43 -17.84
N SER A 164 10.41 -17.62 -18.13
CA SER A 164 9.05 -18.03 -17.77
C SER A 164 8.95 -18.25 -16.26
N GLY A 165 8.33 -17.29 -15.57
CA GLY A 165 7.90 -17.43 -14.20
C GLY A 165 6.68 -18.32 -14.12
N PHE A 166 6.82 -19.54 -13.60
CA PHE A 166 5.67 -20.39 -13.28
C PHE A 166 5.52 -20.50 -11.76
N LEU A 167 4.40 -19.98 -11.26
CA LEU A 167 4.02 -20.00 -9.86
C LEU A 167 2.75 -20.84 -9.70
N ARG A 168 2.89 -22.00 -9.05
CA ARG A 168 1.84 -23.02 -9.09
C ARG A 168 0.79 -22.86 -7.99
N ARG A 169 1.17 -22.38 -6.81
CA ARG A 169 0.27 -22.28 -5.65
C ARG A 169 0.89 -21.48 -4.51
N MET A 170 0.08 -20.68 -3.84
CA MET A 170 0.46 -19.83 -2.71
C MET A 170 -0.66 -19.78 -1.70
N GLU A 171 -0.44 -20.30 -0.50
CA GLU A 171 -1.47 -20.31 0.56
C GLU A 171 -1.16 -19.24 1.60
N CYS A 172 -2.10 -18.33 1.87
CA CYS A 172 -1.99 -17.31 2.92
C CYS A 172 -3.21 -17.39 3.84
N ASP A 173 -2.97 -17.40 5.15
CA ASP A 173 -3.97 -17.50 6.21
C ASP A 173 -4.10 -16.16 6.97
N LEU A 174 -5.33 -15.69 7.26
CA LEU A 174 -5.61 -14.50 8.10
C LEU A 174 -5.03 -13.17 7.54
N GLN A 175 -5.05 -12.09 8.33
CA GLN A 175 -4.46 -10.79 7.94
C GLN A 175 -2.94 -10.80 8.08
N PHE A 176 -2.42 -11.43 9.13
CA PHE A 176 -1.03 -11.89 9.20
C PHE A 176 -1.01 -13.41 9.19
N GLY A 177 -0.15 -14.00 8.37
CA GLY A 177 -0.01 -15.45 8.26
C GLY A 177 1.29 -15.84 7.58
N SER A 178 1.25 -16.98 6.89
CA SER A 178 2.39 -17.49 6.15
C SER A 178 2.02 -17.71 4.69
N LEU A 179 2.95 -17.43 3.79
CA LEU A 179 2.87 -17.74 2.37
C LEU A 179 3.81 -18.91 2.05
N LYS A 180 3.23 -20.05 1.69
CA LYS A 180 4.00 -21.16 1.11
C LYS A 180 4.07 -20.97 -0.40
N CYS A 181 5.24 -20.73 -0.96
CA CYS A 181 5.38 -20.47 -2.39
C CYS A 181 6.41 -21.36 -3.06
N LYS A 182 6.10 -21.74 -4.31
CA LYS A 182 7.02 -22.42 -5.22
C LYS A 182 7.01 -21.73 -6.56
N PHE A 183 8.17 -21.31 -7.03
CA PHE A 183 8.31 -20.64 -8.30
C PHE A 183 9.56 -21.05 -9.05
N LYS A 184 9.54 -20.83 -10.36
CA LYS A 184 10.69 -21.05 -11.24
C LYS A 184 11.09 -19.74 -11.87
N ILE A 185 12.37 -19.38 -11.82
CA ILE A 185 12.94 -18.27 -12.59
C ILE A 185 13.96 -18.91 -13.54
N GLU A 186 13.69 -18.81 -14.84
CA GLU A 186 14.51 -19.46 -15.88
C GLU A 186 14.61 -20.98 -15.67
N ASN A 187 15.78 -21.49 -15.27
CA ASN A 187 16.04 -22.91 -15.02
C ASN A 187 16.10 -23.27 -13.53
N GLU A 188 16.01 -22.29 -12.63
CA GLU A 188 16.13 -22.49 -11.19
C GLU A 188 14.75 -22.52 -10.53
N SER A 189 14.57 -23.44 -9.58
CA SER A 189 13.34 -23.57 -8.79
C SER A 189 13.58 -23.14 -7.37
N PHE A 190 12.64 -22.38 -6.85
CA PHE A 190 12.66 -21.81 -5.51
C PHE A 190 11.43 -22.29 -4.75
N GLU A 191 11.61 -22.58 -3.46
CA GLU A 191 10.54 -23.01 -2.58
C GLU A 191 10.76 -22.38 -1.21
N TYR A 192 9.82 -21.55 -0.77
CA TYR A 192 9.93 -20.78 0.47
C TYR A 192 8.63 -20.86 1.28
N THR A 193 8.78 -20.68 2.59
CA THR A 193 7.68 -20.32 3.48
C THR A 193 8.02 -18.96 4.09
N LEU A 194 7.23 -17.95 3.73
CA LEU A 194 7.47 -16.56 4.10
C LEU A 194 6.39 -16.09 5.09
N PRO A 195 6.69 -15.23 6.07
CA PRO A 195 5.64 -14.49 6.76
C PRO A 195 4.93 -13.58 5.74
N SER A 196 3.64 -13.38 5.95
CA SER A 196 2.76 -12.76 4.97
C SER A 196 1.73 -11.86 5.62
N PHE A 197 1.39 -10.78 4.93
CA PHE A 197 0.29 -9.88 5.23
C PHE A 197 -0.71 -9.91 4.08
N ARG A 198 -2.00 -9.92 4.41
CA ARG A 198 -3.11 -9.80 3.46
C ARG A 198 -3.92 -8.56 3.74
N ASP A 199 -3.94 -7.63 2.79
CA ASP A 199 -4.94 -6.57 2.76
C ASP A 199 -6.17 -7.04 1.99
N HIS A 200 -7.35 -6.75 2.52
CA HIS A 200 -8.63 -6.95 1.82
C HIS A 200 -9.52 -5.74 2.06
N SER A 201 -9.67 -4.93 1.01
CA SER A 201 -10.59 -3.78 0.98
C SER A 201 -11.88 -4.15 0.23
N PHE A 202 -13.07 -3.67 0.66
CA PHE A 202 -14.39 -4.03 0.06
C PHE A 202 -15.51 -2.97 0.16
N GLY A 203 -16.35 -2.85 -0.90
CA GLY A 203 -17.59 -2.03 -0.99
C GLY A 203 -17.86 -1.29 -2.33
N GLN A 204 -18.31 -0.02 -2.38
CA GLN A 204 -19.01 0.49 -3.60
C GLN A 204 -18.15 1.06 -4.74
N LYS A 205 -17.32 2.08 -4.49
CA LYS A 205 -16.47 2.72 -5.52
C LYS A 205 -15.14 3.18 -4.93
N ARG A 206 -14.04 2.87 -5.61
CA ARG A 206 -12.74 3.49 -5.34
C ARG A 206 -12.61 4.73 -6.21
N ASP A 207 -12.26 5.85 -5.59
CA ASP A 207 -11.94 7.08 -6.31
C ASP A 207 -10.58 7.57 -5.83
N TRP A 208 -9.56 7.28 -6.63
CA TRP A 208 -8.19 7.65 -6.34
C TRP A 208 -7.96 9.16 -6.43
N THR A 209 -8.82 9.90 -7.12
CA THR A 209 -8.72 11.36 -7.22
C THR A 209 -8.97 12.08 -5.90
N LEU A 210 -9.60 11.39 -4.94
CA LEU A 210 -9.82 11.90 -3.58
C LEU A 210 -8.56 11.78 -2.72
N MET A 211 -7.71 10.77 -2.97
CA MET A 211 -6.45 10.60 -2.26
C MET A 211 -5.47 11.69 -2.67
N HIS A 212 -4.80 12.30 -1.69
CA HIS A 212 -3.60 13.09 -1.98
C HIS A 212 -2.39 12.18 -1.98
N ARG A 213 -2.13 11.54 -0.83
CA ARG A 213 -0.96 10.69 -0.57
C ARG A 213 -1.23 9.68 0.53
N TYR A 214 -0.52 8.57 0.52
CA TYR A 214 -0.37 7.71 1.69
C TYR A 214 1.00 7.05 1.71
N ALA A 215 1.37 6.54 2.88
CA ALA A 215 2.54 5.69 3.08
C ALA A 215 2.15 4.54 3.99
N PHE A 216 2.37 3.31 3.54
CA PHE A 216 2.21 2.11 4.37
C PHE A 216 3.51 1.31 4.43
N HIS A 217 3.69 0.61 5.54
CA HIS A 217 4.81 -0.29 5.82
C HIS A 217 4.28 -1.60 6.36
N HIS A 218 4.65 -2.68 5.71
CA HIS A 218 4.36 -4.05 6.12
C HIS A 218 5.69 -4.73 6.44
N ILE A 219 5.94 -4.98 7.73
CA ILE A 219 7.24 -5.35 8.28
C ILE A 219 7.12 -6.72 8.93
N PHE A 220 8.06 -7.62 8.63
CA PHE A 220 8.17 -8.94 9.23
C PHE A 220 9.52 -9.04 9.94
N LEU A 221 9.48 -9.15 11.26
CA LEU A 221 10.67 -9.15 12.14
C LEU A 221 11.14 -10.56 12.45
N GLU A 222 12.45 -10.71 12.68
CA GLU A 222 13.09 -12.00 12.96
C GLU A 222 12.62 -12.66 14.27
N ASN A 223 12.13 -11.87 15.23
CA ASN A 223 11.54 -12.40 16.45
C ASN A 223 10.10 -12.95 16.27
N GLY A 224 9.54 -12.88 15.05
CA GLY A 224 8.19 -13.32 14.73
C GLY A 224 7.10 -12.24 14.81
N SER A 225 7.45 -11.00 15.20
CA SER A 225 6.51 -9.87 15.18
C SER A 225 6.22 -9.41 13.76
N ASN A 226 4.96 -9.09 13.46
CA ASN A 226 4.53 -8.56 12.17
C ASN A 226 3.83 -7.22 12.36
N ILE A 227 4.16 -6.23 11.55
CA ILE A 227 3.65 -4.86 11.70
C ILE A 227 3.05 -4.42 10.37
N SER A 228 1.88 -3.81 10.42
CA SER A 228 1.30 -3.04 9.32
C SER A 228 1.00 -1.65 9.87
N VAL A 229 1.73 -0.63 9.42
CA VAL A 229 1.62 0.75 9.90
C VAL A 229 1.61 1.73 8.74
N GLY A 230 0.79 2.77 8.80
CA GLY A 230 0.77 3.78 7.75
C GLY A 230 0.01 5.04 8.10
N VAL A 231 0.14 6.01 7.21
CA VAL A 231 -0.51 7.33 7.29
C VAL A 231 -1.13 7.67 5.93
N VAL A 232 -2.39 8.10 5.96
CA VAL A 232 -3.17 8.48 4.77
C VAL A 232 -3.53 9.97 4.83
N CYS A 233 -3.46 10.63 3.68
CA CYS A 233 -3.96 11.98 3.46
C CYS A 233 -4.99 11.96 2.33
N GLN A 234 -6.24 12.21 2.71
CA GLN A 234 -7.38 12.45 1.83
C GLN A 234 -7.96 13.81 2.25
N PRO A 235 -7.53 14.94 1.67
CA PRO A 235 -7.85 16.28 2.18
C PRO A 235 -9.34 16.55 2.42
N SER A 236 -10.22 15.94 1.60
CA SER A 236 -11.67 16.08 1.75
C SER A 236 -12.26 15.35 2.97
N THR A 237 -11.52 14.46 3.61
CA THR A 237 -11.97 13.67 4.78
C THR A 237 -11.00 13.77 5.95
N ALA A 238 -9.73 13.40 5.76
CA ALA A 238 -8.70 13.42 6.78
C ALA A 238 -7.36 13.83 6.18
N SER A 239 -6.80 14.94 6.66
CA SER A 239 -5.46 15.36 6.27
C SER A 239 -4.36 14.47 6.85
N ILE A 240 -4.62 13.82 7.99
CA ILE A 240 -3.75 12.85 8.64
C ILE A 240 -4.67 11.76 9.23
N LEU A 241 -4.56 10.55 8.70
CA LEU A 241 -5.22 9.37 9.23
C LEU A 241 -4.15 8.31 9.47
N GLU A 242 -3.87 8.05 10.74
CA GLU A 242 -2.91 7.04 11.20
C GLU A 242 -3.61 5.70 11.35
N LEU A 243 -3.02 4.64 10.81
CA LEU A 243 -3.64 3.33 10.75
C LEU A 243 -2.61 2.23 10.98
N GLY A 244 -3.05 1.14 11.60
CA GLY A 244 -2.27 -0.09 11.62
C GLY A 244 -2.41 -0.91 12.89
N GLN A 245 -1.60 -1.96 12.94
CA GLN A 245 -1.54 -2.92 14.03
C GLN A 245 -0.17 -3.62 14.05
N ILE A 246 0.19 -4.12 15.23
CA ILE A 246 1.31 -5.05 15.42
C ILE A 246 0.77 -6.38 15.94
N ALA A 247 1.16 -7.47 15.29
CA ALA A 247 1.00 -8.83 15.78
C ALA A 247 2.29 -9.28 16.47
N LEU A 248 2.20 -9.65 17.73
CA LEU A 248 3.31 -10.09 18.56
C LEU A 248 3.52 -11.62 18.43
N PRO A 249 4.70 -12.15 18.79
CA PRO A 249 5.02 -13.58 18.63
C PRO A 249 4.15 -14.49 19.51
N ASN A 250 3.58 -13.94 20.60
CA ASN A 250 2.62 -14.64 21.47
C ASN A 250 1.21 -14.74 20.85
N GLY A 251 0.98 -14.17 19.66
CA GLY A 251 -0.30 -14.16 18.96
C GLY A 251 -1.20 -12.96 19.28
N GLU A 252 -0.79 -12.08 20.18
CA GLU A 252 -1.52 -10.86 20.52
C GLU A 252 -1.46 -9.84 19.36
N VAL A 253 -2.56 -9.15 19.09
CA VAL A 253 -2.64 -8.10 18.06
C VAL A 253 -3.03 -6.79 18.72
N LEU A 254 -2.14 -5.80 18.64
CA LEU A 254 -2.32 -4.48 19.25
C LEU A 254 -2.57 -3.43 18.16
N PRO A 255 -3.60 -2.58 18.30
CA PRO A 255 -3.81 -1.46 17.40
C PRO A 255 -2.75 -0.38 17.63
N ILE A 256 -2.39 0.31 16.55
CA ILE A 256 -1.50 1.47 16.63
C ILE A 256 -2.24 2.66 17.25
N LYS A 257 -1.61 3.31 18.23
CA LYS A 257 -2.13 4.48 18.95
C LYS A 257 -1.80 5.80 18.25
N TRP A 258 -0.61 5.92 17.67
CA TRP A 258 -0.14 7.10 16.91
C TRP A 258 1.06 6.74 16.04
N VAL A 259 1.37 7.55 15.03
CA VAL A 259 2.51 7.36 14.11
C VAL A 259 3.23 8.69 13.84
N ASP A 260 4.54 8.75 14.07
CA ASP A 260 5.37 9.94 13.79
C ASP A 260 5.90 10.01 12.34
N LEU A 261 5.22 9.35 11.40
CA LEU A 261 5.55 9.42 9.98
C LEU A 261 4.78 10.56 9.32
N LYS A 262 5.42 11.73 9.19
CA LYS A 262 4.78 12.90 8.56
C LYS A 262 4.94 12.87 7.05
N LEU A 263 3.83 12.69 6.32
CA LEU A 263 3.81 12.64 4.86
C LEU A 263 4.47 13.86 4.21
N TYR A 264 4.20 15.07 4.71
CA TYR A 264 4.77 16.31 4.17
C TYR A 264 6.31 16.40 4.32
N GLN A 265 6.90 15.69 5.28
CA GLN A 265 8.36 15.57 5.43
C GLN A 265 8.92 14.42 4.57
N HIS A 266 8.14 13.36 4.40
CA HIS A 266 8.56 12.14 3.72
C HIS A 266 8.03 12.09 2.29
N GLY A 267 8.66 12.89 1.43
CA GLY A 267 8.55 12.80 -0.02
C GLY A 267 7.42 13.58 -0.68
N GLU A 268 6.98 14.70 -0.12
CA GLU A 268 5.91 15.53 -0.70
C GLU A 268 6.09 15.86 -2.18
N SER A 269 7.32 16.11 -2.60
CA SER A 269 7.68 16.43 -3.99
C SER A 269 7.68 15.22 -4.93
N GLY A 270 7.06 14.10 -4.56
CA GLY A 270 6.95 12.90 -5.40
C GLY A 270 8.08 11.88 -5.24
N THR A 271 9.11 12.19 -4.46
CA THR A 271 10.25 11.29 -4.23
C THR A 271 10.41 11.03 -2.74
N ALA A 272 10.19 9.80 -2.30
CA ALA A 272 10.33 9.40 -0.91
C ALA A 272 11.81 9.17 -0.53
N PRO A 273 12.18 9.37 0.75
CA PRO A 273 13.50 8.97 1.23
C PRO A 273 13.68 7.46 1.14
N ARG A 274 14.94 7.03 0.96
CA ARG A 274 15.36 5.62 0.89
C ARG A 274 16.02 5.12 2.17
N ASP A 275 16.50 6.04 2.99
CA ASP A 275 17.08 5.79 4.31
C ASP A 275 16.44 6.80 5.26
N TYR A 276 15.63 6.32 6.19
CA TYR A 276 14.86 7.15 7.11
C TYR A 276 14.36 6.35 8.30
N ALA A 277 13.83 7.06 9.30
CA ALA A 277 13.24 6.46 10.48
C ALA A 277 11.96 7.19 10.89
N PHE A 278 11.10 6.50 11.63
CA PHE A 278 9.93 7.06 12.29
C PHE A 278 9.58 6.23 13.53
N THR A 279 8.73 6.77 14.40
CA THR A 279 8.24 6.06 15.58
C THR A 279 6.74 5.81 15.50
N PHE A 280 6.25 4.81 16.22
CA PHE A 280 4.83 4.60 16.48
C PHE A 280 4.64 3.98 17.86
N ALA A 281 3.44 4.08 18.43
CA ALA A 281 3.10 3.38 19.67
C ALA A 281 2.00 2.34 19.46
N ALA A 282 2.09 1.24 20.20
CA ALA A 282 1.05 0.23 20.31
C ALA A 282 1.17 -0.44 21.70
N GLY A 283 0.04 -0.72 22.36
CA GLY A 283 0.07 -1.12 23.77
C GLY A 283 0.78 -0.07 24.62
N ASP A 284 1.64 -0.49 25.54
CA ASP A 284 2.41 0.41 26.41
C ASP A 284 3.85 0.65 25.91
N GLU A 285 4.13 0.25 24.66
CA GLU A 285 5.45 0.32 24.05
C GLU A 285 5.50 1.34 22.91
N GLU A 286 6.68 1.94 22.75
CA GLU A 286 7.04 2.74 21.59
C GLU A 286 8.04 1.98 20.72
N TYR A 287 7.83 2.05 19.41
CA TYR A 287 8.61 1.33 18.41
C TYR A 287 9.31 2.34 17.51
N THR A 288 10.64 2.27 17.47
CA THR A 288 11.47 3.03 16.53
C THR A 288 11.74 2.15 15.31
N VAL A 289 11.29 2.60 14.15
CA VAL A 289 11.45 1.92 12.86
C VAL A 289 12.53 2.62 12.04
N GLN A 290 13.55 1.88 11.65
CA GLN A 290 14.54 2.30 10.65
C GLN A 290 14.23 1.59 9.34
N VAL A 291 14.30 2.30 8.22
CA VAL A 291 13.92 1.81 6.89
C VAL A 291 15.08 2.04 5.94
N LEU A 292 15.52 0.97 5.28
CA LEU A 292 16.47 1.05 4.17
C LEU A 292 15.87 0.37 2.93
N VAL A 293 15.66 1.13 1.87
CA VAL A 293 15.11 0.65 0.60
C VAL A 293 16.18 -0.07 -0.21
N GLU A 294 15.93 -1.32 -0.57
CA GLU A 294 16.82 -2.12 -1.44
C GLU A 294 16.40 -2.05 -2.91
N TYR A 295 15.10 -2.16 -3.18
CA TYR A 295 14.52 -2.04 -4.52
C TYR A 295 13.29 -1.15 -4.47
N GLU A 296 12.99 -0.52 -5.59
CA GLU A 296 11.75 0.21 -5.80
C GLU A 296 11.20 -0.07 -7.20
N SER A 297 9.89 -0.14 -7.31
CA SER A 297 9.15 -0.25 -8.57
C SER A 297 8.02 0.75 -8.60
N ILE A 298 7.69 1.25 -9.78
CA ILE A 298 6.58 2.18 -9.96
C ILE A 298 5.49 1.47 -10.75
N HIS A 299 4.26 1.59 -10.26
CA HIS A 299 3.09 1.18 -10.99
C HIS A 299 1.96 2.19 -10.79
N TYR A 300 1.01 2.17 -11.72
CA TYR A 300 -0.12 3.07 -11.74
C TYR A 300 -1.42 2.32 -11.62
N VAL A 301 -2.34 2.84 -10.82
CA VAL A 301 -3.65 2.23 -10.56
C VAL A 301 -4.74 3.15 -11.11
N SER A 302 -5.84 2.53 -11.56
CA SER A 302 -7.00 3.11 -12.28
C SER A 302 -6.82 3.25 -13.79
N SER A 303 -7.96 3.38 -14.48
CA SER A 303 -8.04 3.56 -15.93
C SER A 303 -7.25 4.75 -16.46
N ASP A 304 -7.17 5.83 -15.68
CA ASP A 304 -6.49 7.07 -16.08
C ASP A 304 -5.21 7.31 -15.28
N TRP A 305 -4.69 6.27 -14.61
CA TRP A 305 -3.48 6.36 -13.79
C TRP A 305 -3.59 7.46 -12.72
N ASP A 306 -4.74 7.62 -12.08
CA ASP A 306 -4.96 8.62 -11.00
C ASP A 306 -4.04 8.43 -9.79
N ALA A 307 -3.51 7.22 -9.60
CA ALA A 307 -2.63 6.85 -8.49
C ALA A 307 -1.31 6.32 -9.02
N ARG A 308 -0.21 6.95 -8.61
CA ARG A 308 1.15 6.45 -8.81
C ARG A 308 1.64 5.84 -7.50
N MET A 309 1.83 4.53 -7.50
CA MET A 309 2.38 3.79 -6.38
C MET A 309 3.88 3.61 -6.57
N VAL A 310 4.63 3.85 -5.49
CA VAL A 310 6.05 3.51 -5.39
C VAL A 310 6.14 2.34 -4.41
N GLU A 311 6.21 1.14 -4.97
CA GLU A 311 6.37 -0.11 -4.24
C GLU A 311 7.84 -0.27 -3.86
N ARG A 312 8.17 -0.38 -2.57
CA ARG A 312 9.56 -0.41 -2.11
C ARG A 312 9.81 -1.63 -1.24
N PHE A 313 10.87 -2.35 -1.56
CA PHE A 313 11.29 -3.58 -0.91
C PHE A 313 12.43 -3.23 0.03
N CYS A 314 12.22 -3.43 1.32
CA CYS A 314 13.03 -2.79 2.34
C CYS A 314 13.62 -3.79 3.33
N LYS A 315 14.78 -3.39 3.88
CA LYS A 315 15.24 -3.83 5.20
C LYS A 315 14.65 -2.91 6.26
N PHE A 316 14.34 -3.50 7.40
CA PHE A 316 13.85 -2.81 8.57
C PHE A 316 14.68 -3.15 9.80
N VAL A 317 14.78 -2.21 10.71
CA VAL A 317 15.18 -2.47 12.10
C VAL A 317 14.15 -1.82 13.00
N VAL A 318 13.50 -2.59 13.87
CA VAL A 318 12.49 -2.09 14.80
C VAL A 318 12.94 -2.40 16.22
N ASN A 319 13.22 -1.37 17.03
CA ASN A 319 13.79 -1.54 18.37
C ASN A 319 14.99 -2.52 18.40
N ASN A 320 15.91 -2.36 17.44
CA ASN A 320 17.08 -3.22 17.22
C ASN A 320 16.79 -4.65 16.74
N ILE A 321 15.54 -4.98 16.41
CA ILE A 321 15.17 -6.26 15.83
C ILE A 321 15.17 -6.13 14.30
N PRO A 322 16.03 -6.87 13.58
CA PRO A 322 16.04 -6.85 12.13
C PRO A 322 14.78 -7.45 11.54
N GLY A 323 14.46 -7.02 10.33
CA GLY A 323 13.38 -7.59 9.54
C GLY A 323 13.43 -7.14 8.09
N ARG A 324 12.49 -7.66 7.32
CA ARG A 324 12.27 -7.26 5.92
C ARG A 324 10.79 -7.06 5.68
N GLY A 325 10.48 -6.38 4.59
CA GLY A 325 9.11 -6.09 4.26
C GLY A 325 8.99 -5.15 3.08
N VAL A 326 7.82 -4.55 2.98
CA VAL A 326 7.48 -3.64 1.90
C VAL A 326 7.03 -2.31 2.47
N SER A 327 7.29 -1.25 1.74
CA SER A 327 6.64 0.02 1.97
C SER A 327 6.12 0.63 0.67
N GLU A 328 4.84 0.98 0.67
CA GLU A 328 4.14 1.53 -0.50
C GLU A 328 3.88 3.01 -0.28
N PHE A 329 4.38 3.85 -1.18
CA PHE A 329 4.13 5.28 -1.17
C PHE A 329 3.25 5.67 -2.35
N HIS A 330 2.06 6.15 -2.04
CA HIS A 330 1.12 6.66 -3.04
C HIS A 330 1.30 8.15 -3.28
N TYR A 331 1.17 8.51 -4.55
CA TYR A 331 1.04 9.87 -5.02
C TYR A 331 -0.15 9.99 -5.95
N ARG A 332 -0.99 10.99 -5.72
CA ARG A 332 -1.97 11.40 -6.73
C ARG A 332 -1.24 11.79 -8.01
N HIS A 333 -1.67 11.21 -9.12
CA HIS A 333 -1.13 11.45 -10.44
C HIS A 333 -2.19 12.09 -11.33
N LYS A 334 -1.76 13.02 -12.19
CA LYS A 334 -2.67 13.89 -12.97
C LYS A 334 -2.34 13.92 -14.46
N ASP A 335 -1.26 13.26 -14.89
CA ASP A 335 -0.80 13.33 -16.27
C ASP A 335 -1.58 12.38 -17.19
N GLY A 336 -2.44 11.53 -16.61
CA GLY A 336 -3.26 10.57 -17.33
C GLY A 336 -2.50 9.30 -17.73
N ARG A 337 -3.24 8.31 -18.25
CA ARG A 337 -2.66 7.10 -18.84
C ARG A 337 -2.19 7.37 -20.27
N PRO A 338 -0.89 7.20 -20.60
CA PRO A 338 -0.34 7.54 -21.92
C PRO A 338 -0.91 6.71 -23.07
N GLU A 339 -1.04 7.32 -24.26
CA GLU A 339 -1.53 6.62 -25.46
C GLU A 339 -0.62 5.46 -25.88
N SER A 340 0.68 5.54 -25.62
CA SER A 340 1.62 4.44 -25.90
C SER A 340 1.31 3.15 -25.13
N VAL A 341 0.58 3.27 -24.01
CA VAL A 341 0.10 2.15 -23.19
C VAL A 341 -1.32 1.78 -23.60
N ALA A 342 -2.19 2.77 -23.81
CA ALA A 342 -3.61 2.58 -24.12
C ALA A 342 -3.90 2.13 -25.57
N LYS A 343 -2.96 2.29 -26.50
CA LYS A 343 -3.14 1.95 -27.93
C LYS A 343 -3.54 0.49 -28.19
N ASP A 344 -3.10 -0.42 -27.32
CA ASP A 344 -3.31 -1.86 -27.44
C ASP A 344 -4.52 -2.32 -26.61
N ASP A 345 -5.27 -1.38 -26.01
CA ASP A 345 -6.49 -1.69 -25.28
C ASP A 345 -7.60 -2.20 -26.20
N PRO A 346 -8.47 -3.09 -25.72
CA PRO A 346 -9.66 -3.49 -26.45
C PRO A 346 -10.53 -2.29 -26.86
N GLU A 347 -11.08 -2.33 -28.08
CA GLU A 347 -11.89 -1.23 -28.63
C GLU A 347 -13.07 -0.84 -27.72
N TRP A 348 -13.73 -1.84 -27.12
CA TRP A 348 -14.85 -1.61 -26.20
C TRP A 348 -14.44 -0.79 -24.96
N TYR A 349 -13.22 -1.00 -24.46
CA TYR A 349 -12.70 -0.28 -23.30
C TYR A 349 -12.38 1.16 -23.65
N ARG A 350 -11.75 1.39 -24.82
CA ARG A 350 -11.46 2.73 -25.33
C ARG A 350 -12.73 3.56 -25.52
N LYS A 351 -13.82 2.95 -26.01
CA LYS A 351 -15.14 3.59 -26.10
C LYS A 351 -15.72 3.93 -24.72
N MET A 352 -15.60 3.02 -23.74
CA MET A 352 -16.05 3.28 -22.37
C MET A 352 -15.30 4.45 -21.72
N CYS A 353 -14.01 4.60 -21.98
CA CYS A 353 -13.18 5.67 -21.45
C CYS A 353 -13.32 7.02 -22.19
N HIS A 354 -14.30 7.16 -23.11
CA HIS A 354 -14.48 8.35 -23.95
C HIS A 354 -13.23 8.73 -24.77
N LYS A 355 -12.42 7.74 -25.19
CA LYS A 355 -11.21 7.93 -25.99
C LYS A 355 -11.42 7.69 -27.50
N ILE A 356 -12.67 7.51 -27.93
CA ILE A 356 -13.12 7.36 -29.34
C ILE A 356 -14.42 8.12 -29.53
#